data_AF-A0A7W0D9H8-F1
#
_entry.id   AF-A0A7W0D9H8-F1
#
_cell.length_a   1.000
_cell.length_b   1.000
_cell.length_c   1.000
_cell.angle_alpha   90.00
_cell.angle_beta   90.00
_cell.angle_gamma   90.00
#
_symmetry.space_group_name_H-M   'P 1'
#
loop_
_entity.id
_entity.type
_entity.pdbx_description
1 polymer ?
#
loop_
_entity_poly.entity_id
_entity_poly.type
_entity_poly.pdbx_seq_one_letter_code
_entity_poly.pdbx_strand_id
1 'polypeptide(L)'
;MVTVKKLATAALSTVLLGALSFNTAFAFSDVESGQAEAINALHDRGVVSGMDHEHFAPKGKISYAQSVQIIVKGLGLNMDLLRFVKQPLASDFYTNVQNDSWYAEAFIIAHYNGVDLPKDVNPNASITREQFGALLMTALEKKGNFPLINIKPADIKDADQITPEYQGALQRMLAYKIAALDNNGKLSPKAEITRGEAATWVYNASKVLDAHTQVPAPTETVAVNVEKVSDDVNKVTLSRETKPTGGYGIEITGIQFGEDGNAVISYKLVDPAPDAMNVQVITEPKAVTYVSSKYKAVAEPSAK
;
A
#
# COMPACT_ATOMS: atom_id res chain seq x y z
N MET A 1 45.64 19.37 -67.96
CA MET A 1 44.58 20.08 -67.23
C MET A 1 43.36 19.17 -67.20
N VAL A 2 43.18 18.38 -66.13
CA VAL A 2 42.02 17.49 -65.97
C VAL A 2 41.51 17.64 -64.55
N THR A 3 40.24 18.00 -64.46
CA THR A 3 39.55 18.56 -63.30
C THR A 3 39.12 17.47 -62.32
N VAL A 4 39.44 17.64 -61.05
CA VAL A 4 38.98 16.80 -59.93
C VAL A 4 37.55 17.21 -59.54
N LYS A 5 36.61 16.27 -59.51
CA LYS A 5 35.30 16.44 -58.86
C LYS A 5 35.21 15.52 -57.64
N LYS A 6 35.14 16.14 -56.47
CA LYS A 6 34.88 15.50 -55.17
C LYS A 6 33.41 15.08 -55.09
N LEU A 7 33.14 13.85 -54.67
CA LEU A 7 31.82 13.39 -54.23
C LEU A 7 31.87 13.23 -52.72
N ALA A 8 31.06 14.02 -52.02
CA ALA A 8 30.87 13.96 -50.58
C ALA A 8 29.78 12.93 -50.28
N THR A 9 30.10 11.94 -49.44
CA THR A 9 29.16 10.94 -48.95
C THR A 9 28.62 11.41 -47.60
N ALA A 10 27.33 11.75 -47.55
CA ALA A 10 26.63 12.08 -46.30
C ALA A 10 26.07 10.79 -45.69
N ALA A 11 26.53 10.43 -44.48
CA ALA A 11 25.95 9.35 -43.69
C ALA A 11 24.77 9.89 -42.88
N LEU A 12 23.56 9.40 -43.15
CA LEU A 12 22.40 9.60 -42.28
C LEU A 12 22.42 8.54 -41.17
N SER A 13 22.73 8.95 -39.95
CA SER A 13 22.51 8.16 -38.74
C SER A 13 21.06 8.32 -38.30
N THR A 14 20.23 7.32 -38.54
CA THR A 14 18.88 7.22 -37.95
C THR A 14 18.99 6.81 -36.49
N VAL A 15 18.72 7.75 -35.58
CA VAL A 15 18.51 7.46 -34.16
C VAL A 15 17.13 6.83 -34.01
N LEU A 16 17.09 5.54 -33.72
CA LEU A 16 15.86 4.81 -33.41
C LEU A 16 15.48 5.11 -31.94
N LEU A 17 14.66 6.14 -31.70
CA LEU A 17 13.96 6.28 -30.42
C LEU A 17 12.88 5.19 -30.35
N GLY A 18 13.24 4.04 -29.77
CA GLY A 18 12.25 3.05 -29.36
C GLY A 18 11.43 3.61 -28.21
N ALA A 19 10.19 4.01 -28.47
CA ALA A 19 9.20 4.24 -27.44
C ALA A 19 8.94 2.91 -26.73
N LEU A 20 9.41 2.78 -25.49
CA LEU A 20 9.01 1.68 -24.60
C LEU A 20 7.54 1.90 -24.22
N SER A 21 6.64 1.38 -25.06
CA SER A 21 5.26 1.18 -24.66
C SER A 21 5.26 0.05 -23.63
N PHE A 22 5.21 0.40 -22.34
CA PHE A 22 4.90 -0.56 -21.28
C PHE A 22 3.44 -0.99 -21.44
N ASN A 23 3.18 -1.94 -22.35
CA ASN A 23 1.95 -2.70 -22.31
C ASN A 23 2.04 -3.58 -21.06
N THR A 24 1.39 -3.17 -19.96
CA THR A 24 1.14 -4.09 -18.84
C THR A 24 0.20 -5.17 -19.38
N ALA A 25 0.78 -6.25 -19.89
CA ALA A 25 0.02 -7.42 -20.27
C ALA A 25 -0.77 -7.88 -19.04
N PHE A 26 -2.08 -8.09 -19.21
CA PHE A 26 -2.88 -8.68 -18.14
C PHE A 26 -2.32 -10.07 -17.81
N ALA A 27 -2.24 -10.41 -16.53
CA ALA A 27 -1.79 -11.75 -16.12
C ALA A 27 -2.75 -12.83 -16.63
N PHE A 28 -4.03 -12.50 -16.83
CA PHE A 28 -5.08 -13.38 -17.29
C PHE A 28 -5.94 -12.70 -18.34
N SER A 29 -6.40 -13.48 -19.33
CA SER A 29 -7.14 -12.99 -20.50
C SER A 29 -8.62 -12.69 -20.21
N ASP A 30 -9.19 -13.27 -19.16
CA ASP A 30 -10.59 -13.16 -18.77
C ASP A 30 -10.86 -12.09 -17.69
N VAL A 31 -9.85 -11.30 -17.34
CA VAL A 31 -9.94 -10.23 -16.34
C VAL A 31 -10.27 -8.89 -17.00
N GLU A 32 -11.37 -8.29 -16.54
CA GLU A 32 -11.80 -6.96 -17.00
C GLU A 32 -10.89 -5.85 -16.44
N SER A 33 -10.78 -4.72 -17.16
CA SER A 33 -9.86 -3.63 -16.81
C SER A 33 -10.02 -3.09 -15.39
N GLY A 34 -11.25 -3.07 -14.86
CA GLY A 34 -11.54 -2.61 -13.50
C GLY A 34 -11.02 -3.51 -12.39
N GLN A 35 -10.69 -4.78 -12.68
CA GLN A 35 -10.16 -5.75 -11.70
C GLN A 35 -8.70 -6.12 -11.96
N ALA A 36 -8.17 -5.75 -13.13
CA ALA A 36 -6.83 -6.09 -13.58
C ALA A 36 -5.74 -5.65 -12.60
N GLU A 37 -5.79 -4.41 -12.12
CA GLU A 37 -4.79 -3.90 -11.17
C GLU A 37 -4.74 -4.77 -9.90
N ALA A 38 -5.90 -5.02 -9.29
CA ALA A 38 -6.00 -5.79 -8.07
C ALA A 38 -5.52 -7.24 -8.26
N ILE A 39 -5.98 -7.89 -9.33
CA ILE A 39 -5.66 -9.29 -9.59
C ILE A 39 -4.19 -9.46 -9.95
N ASN A 40 -3.63 -8.60 -10.81
CA ASN A 40 -2.20 -8.65 -11.16
C ASN A 40 -1.33 -8.39 -9.92
N ALA A 41 -1.63 -7.35 -9.13
CA ALA A 41 -0.85 -7.03 -7.94
C ALA A 41 -0.91 -8.14 -6.86
N LEU A 42 -2.03 -8.86 -6.75
CA LEU A 42 -2.14 -10.01 -5.85
C LEU A 42 -1.45 -11.25 -6.43
N HIS A 43 -1.50 -11.45 -7.75
CA HIS A 43 -0.80 -12.54 -8.42
C HIS A 43 0.72 -12.41 -8.29
N ASP A 44 1.26 -11.21 -8.53
CA ASP A 44 2.70 -10.93 -8.42
C ASP A 44 3.22 -11.13 -6.99
N ARG A 45 2.35 -10.96 -5.99
CA ARG A 45 2.63 -11.25 -4.57
C ARG A 45 2.39 -12.70 -4.17
N GLY A 46 2.00 -13.58 -5.09
CA GLY A 46 1.67 -14.98 -4.81
C GLY A 46 0.44 -15.20 -3.93
N VAL A 47 -0.42 -14.18 -3.82
CA VAL A 47 -1.65 -14.21 -3.01
C VAL A 47 -2.76 -14.96 -3.74
N VAL A 48 -2.86 -14.76 -5.06
CA VAL A 48 -3.80 -15.46 -5.93
C VAL A 48 -3.09 -16.16 -7.08
N SER A 49 -3.75 -17.15 -7.67
CA SER A 49 -3.28 -17.87 -8.86
C SER A 49 -4.42 -17.99 -9.87
N GLY A 50 -4.11 -18.27 -11.14
CA GLY A 50 -5.12 -18.62 -12.13
C GLY A 50 -5.76 -19.98 -11.84
N MET A 51 -6.90 -20.25 -12.49
CA MET A 51 -7.41 -21.61 -12.63
C MET A 51 -6.51 -22.43 -13.57
N ASP A 52 -5.92 -21.74 -14.54
CA ASP A 52 -4.87 -22.20 -15.43
C ASP A 52 -3.92 -21.03 -15.73
N HIS A 53 -3.04 -21.17 -16.73
CA HIS A 53 -2.07 -20.13 -17.10
C HIS A 53 -2.69 -18.91 -17.80
N GLU A 54 -3.92 -19.00 -18.31
CA GLU A 54 -4.57 -17.96 -19.11
C GLU A 54 -5.83 -17.37 -18.44
N HIS A 55 -6.44 -18.08 -17.49
CA HIS A 55 -7.74 -17.74 -16.90
C HIS A 55 -7.69 -17.62 -15.38
N PHE A 56 -8.30 -16.56 -14.85
CA PHE A 56 -8.51 -16.35 -13.42
C PHE A 56 -9.89 -16.81 -12.94
N ALA A 57 -10.90 -16.81 -13.81
CA ALA A 57 -12.32 -16.99 -13.52
C ALA A 57 -12.88 -15.94 -12.53
N PRO A 58 -12.81 -14.62 -12.84
CA PRO A 58 -13.21 -13.56 -11.91
C PRO A 58 -14.70 -13.59 -11.53
N LYS A 59 -15.57 -14.05 -12.44
CA LYS A 59 -17.02 -14.21 -12.21
C LYS A 59 -17.38 -15.53 -11.51
N GLY A 60 -16.39 -16.40 -11.30
CA GLY A 60 -16.57 -17.67 -10.60
C GLY A 60 -16.82 -17.47 -9.11
N LYS A 61 -17.46 -18.47 -8.49
CA LYS A 61 -17.64 -18.51 -7.04
C LYS A 61 -16.30 -18.76 -6.35
N ILE A 62 -16.15 -18.20 -5.15
CA ILE A 62 -15.03 -18.51 -4.25
C ILE A 62 -15.55 -19.33 -3.06
N SER A 63 -14.83 -20.40 -2.72
CA SER A 63 -15.13 -21.21 -1.54
C SER A 63 -14.66 -20.51 -0.26
N TYR A 64 -15.24 -20.89 0.88
CA TYR A 64 -14.87 -20.38 2.19
C TYR A 64 -13.37 -20.59 2.48
N ALA A 65 -12.82 -21.75 2.11
CA ALA A 65 -11.39 -22.03 2.26
C ALA A 65 -10.51 -21.09 1.42
N GLN A 66 -10.88 -20.85 0.16
CA GLN A 66 -10.17 -19.90 -0.69
C GLN A 66 -10.27 -18.47 -0.15
N SER A 67 -11.42 -18.10 0.42
CA SER A 67 -11.62 -16.80 1.07
C SER A 67 -10.72 -16.61 2.29
N VAL A 68 -10.62 -17.60 3.17
CA VAL A 68 -9.68 -17.53 4.31
C VAL A 68 -8.24 -17.42 3.81
N GLN A 69 -7.87 -18.22 2.81
CA GLN A 69 -6.51 -18.20 2.26
C GLN A 69 -6.14 -16.84 1.65
N ILE A 70 -7.01 -16.24 0.82
CA ILE A 70 -6.70 -14.96 0.18
C ILE A 70 -6.64 -13.81 1.19
N ILE A 71 -7.46 -13.84 2.25
CA ILE A 71 -7.41 -12.86 3.34
C ILE A 71 -6.08 -12.97 4.12
N VAL A 72 -5.72 -14.20 4.53
CA VAL A 72 -4.48 -14.48 5.27
C VAL A 72 -3.25 -14.03 4.48
N LYS A 73 -3.15 -14.46 3.22
CA LYS A 73 -2.02 -14.10 2.36
C LYS A 73 -2.02 -12.61 2.01
N GLY A 74 -3.17 -12.06 1.64
CA GLY A 74 -3.30 -10.68 1.15
C GLY A 74 -3.00 -9.62 2.21
N LEU A 75 -3.27 -9.91 3.49
CA LEU A 75 -2.95 -9.03 4.61
C LEU A 75 -1.63 -9.41 5.32
N GLY A 76 -0.90 -10.41 4.81
CA GLY A 76 0.35 -10.87 5.41
C GLY A 76 0.18 -11.32 6.86
N LEU A 77 -0.93 -12.00 7.17
CA LEU A 77 -1.12 -12.60 8.49
C LEU A 77 -0.15 -13.77 8.63
N ASN A 78 0.49 -13.89 9.79
CA ASN A 78 1.45 -14.96 10.07
C ASN A 78 1.45 -15.30 11.56
N MET A 79 2.28 -16.26 11.95
CA MET A 79 2.48 -16.69 13.33
C MET A 79 3.96 -16.62 13.72
N ASP A 80 4.78 -15.81 13.04
CA ASP A 80 6.24 -15.85 13.14
C ASP A 80 6.75 -15.49 14.55
N LEU A 81 5.99 -14.65 15.25
CA LEU A 81 6.25 -14.20 16.61
C LEU A 81 5.72 -15.17 17.69
N LEU A 82 4.96 -16.19 17.30
CA LEU A 82 4.42 -17.17 18.23
C LEU A 82 5.41 -18.33 18.43
N ARG A 83 5.45 -18.84 19.65
CA ARG A 83 6.26 -20.00 20.02
C ARG A 83 5.35 -21.07 20.58
N PHE A 84 5.33 -22.21 19.90
CA PHE A 84 4.46 -23.32 20.24
C PHE A 84 5.27 -24.45 20.86
N VAL A 85 4.82 -24.94 22.01
CA VAL A 85 5.35 -26.17 22.62
C VAL A 85 4.99 -27.39 21.76
N LYS A 86 3.80 -27.35 21.14
CA LYS A 86 3.30 -28.31 20.17
C LYS A 86 2.66 -27.55 19.03
N GLN A 87 2.97 -27.90 17.78
CA GLN A 87 2.33 -27.27 16.63
C GLN A 87 0.80 -27.46 16.67
N PRO A 88 0.02 -26.38 16.51
CA PRO A 88 -1.43 -26.46 16.48
C PRO A 88 -1.90 -27.18 15.21
N LEU A 89 -3.02 -27.88 15.32
CA LEU A 89 -3.70 -28.53 14.22
C LEU A 89 -5.02 -27.81 13.92
N ALA A 90 -5.45 -27.81 12.66
CA ALA A 90 -6.72 -27.18 12.30
C ALA A 90 -7.91 -27.85 13.01
N SER A 91 -7.85 -29.16 13.20
CA SER A 91 -8.83 -29.95 13.95
C SER A 91 -8.95 -29.57 15.43
N ASP A 92 -7.96 -28.86 15.99
CA ASP A 92 -8.05 -28.35 17.37
C ASP A 92 -9.14 -27.27 17.50
N PHE A 93 -9.46 -26.58 16.39
CA PHE A 93 -10.37 -25.44 16.35
C PHE A 93 -11.61 -25.67 15.48
N TYR A 94 -11.49 -26.47 14.42
CA TYR A 94 -12.52 -26.61 13.39
C TYR A 94 -12.86 -28.08 13.12
N THR A 95 -14.15 -28.39 13.20
CA THR A 95 -14.68 -29.78 13.10
C THR A 95 -14.57 -30.34 11.68
N ASN A 96 -14.66 -29.46 10.67
CA ASN A 96 -14.76 -29.84 9.25
C ASN A 96 -13.50 -29.48 8.45
N VAL A 97 -12.40 -29.10 9.10
CA VAL A 97 -11.12 -28.76 8.44
C VAL A 97 -10.11 -29.87 8.75
N GLN A 98 -9.72 -30.61 7.72
CA GLN A 98 -8.72 -31.69 7.86
C GLN A 98 -7.32 -31.10 7.94
N ASN A 99 -6.45 -31.71 8.75
CA ASN A 99 -5.13 -31.16 9.06
C ASN A 99 -4.16 -31.14 7.87
N ASP A 100 -4.36 -32.00 6.88
CA ASP A 100 -3.56 -32.16 5.67
C ASP A 100 -4.12 -31.39 4.46
N SER A 101 -5.23 -30.67 4.64
CA SER A 101 -5.81 -29.85 3.58
C SER A 101 -4.90 -28.67 3.23
N TRP A 102 -4.82 -28.32 1.95
CA TRP A 102 -4.00 -27.19 1.45
C TRP A 102 -4.33 -25.83 2.10
N TYR A 103 -5.53 -25.70 2.68
CA TYR A 103 -6.00 -24.51 3.40
C TYR A 103 -5.87 -24.60 4.91
N ALA A 104 -5.49 -25.75 5.49
CA ALA A 104 -5.49 -25.97 6.94
C ALA A 104 -4.63 -24.92 7.68
N GLU A 105 -3.44 -24.62 7.15
CA GLU A 105 -2.54 -23.61 7.71
C GLU A 105 -3.18 -22.21 7.72
N ALA A 106 -3.91 -21.82 6.66
CA ALA A 106 -4.58 -20.53 6.62
C ALA A 106 -5.64 -20.39 7.72
N PHE A 107 -6.37 -21.47 8.04
CA PHE A 107 -7.33 -21.47 9.15
C PHE A 107 -6.64 -21.31 10.50
N ILE A 108 -5.50 -21.98 10.71
CA ILE A 108 -4.71 -21.84 11.94
C ILE A 108 -4.19 -20.40 12.06
N ILE A 109 -3.60 -19.84 11.00
CA ILE A 109 -3.11 -18.45 11.00
C ILE A 109 -4.25 -17.48 11.31
N ALA A 110 -5.40 -17.65 10.66
CA ALA A 110 -6.58 -16.81 10.88
C ALA A 110 -7.03 -16.86 12.35
N HIS A 111 -7.11 -18.05 12.95
CA HIS A 111 -7.44 -18.23 14.37
C HIS A 111 -6.51 -17.43 15.29
N TYR A 112 -5.19 -17.60 15.14
CA TYR A 112 -4.20 -16.93 16.00
C TYR A 112 -4.09 -15.42 15.75
N ASN A 113 -4.56 -14.93 14.60
CA ASN A 113 -4.69 -13.51 14.30
C ASN A 113 -6.07 -12.95 14.70
N GLY A 114 -6.90 -13.74 15.39
CA GLY A 114 -8.18 -13.29 15.95
C GLY A 114 -9.28 -13.10 14.91
N VAL A 115 -9.20 -13.78 13.78
CA VAL A 115 -10.28 -13.86 12.78
C VAL A 115 -11.29 -14.90 13.25
N ASP A 116 -12.52 -14.47 13.49
CA ASP A 116 -13.57 -15.34 14.03
C ASP A 116 -14.19 -16.19 12.92
N LEU A 117 -13.84 -17.48 12.92
CA LEU A 117 -14.33 -18.48 11.97
C LEU A 117 -15.23 -19.48 12.72
N PRO A 118 -16.40 -19.86 12.20
CA PRO A 118 -17.26 -20.84 12.85
C PRO A 118 -16.57 -22.19 13.05
N LYS A 119 -16.76 -22.82 14.21
CA LYS A 119 -16.16 -24.13 14.53
C LYS A 119 -16.59 -25.24 13.57
N ASP A 120 -17.80 -25.17 13.03
CA ASP A 120 -18.39 -26.13 12.09
C ASP A 120 -18.37 -25.63 10.64
N VAL A 121 -17.58 -24.59 10.34
CA VAL A 121 -17.43 -24.02 9.00
C VAL A 121 -17.21 -25.09 7.92
N ASN A 122 -18.00 -25.04 6.85
CA ASN A 122 -17.79 -25.90 5.69
C ASN A 122 -16.78 -25.23 4.73
N PRO A 123 -15.53 -25.72 4.62
CA PRO A 123 -14.49 -25.08 3.80
C PRO A 123 -14.84 -25.05 2.31
N ASN A 124 -15.68 -25.96 1.83
CA ASN A 124 -16.05 -26.08 0.42
C ASN A 124 -17.31 -25.28 0.05
N ALA A 125 -18.03 -24.74 1.03
CA ALA A 125 -19.22 -23.92 0.77
C ALA A 125 -18.81 -22.57 0.15
N SER A 126 -19.71 -21.99 -0.64
CA SER A 126 -19.59 -20.57 -1.04
C SER A 126 -19.70 -19.67 0.19
N ILE A 127 -19.21 -18.44 0.06
CA ILE A 127 -19.36 -17.40 1.08
C ILE A 127 -20.15 -16.21 0.52
N THR A 128 -20.99 -15.59 1.35
CA THR A 128 -21.70 -14.37 0.97
C THR A 128 -20.80 -13.14 1.06
N ARG A 129 -21.21 -12.05 0.39
CA ARG A 129 -20.53 -10.74 0.47
C ARG A 129 -20.38 -10.25 1.90
N GLU A 130 -21.43 -10.33 2.71
CA GLU A 130 -21.39 -9.86 4.10
C GLU A 130 -20.44 -10.71 4.97
N GLN A 131 -20.42 -12.02 4.78
CA GLN A 131 -19.56 -12.93 5.52
C GLN A 131 -18.09 -12.68 5.16
N PHE A 132 -17.80 -12.61 3.86
CA PHE A 132 -16.44 -12.29 3.39
C PHE A 132 -15.97 -10.92 3.90
N GLY A 133 -16.83 -9.91 3.81
CA GLY A 133 -16.53 -8.56 4.27
C GLY A 133 -16.26 -8.49 5.78
N ALA A 134 -17.05 -9.20 6.59
CA ALA A 134 -16.86 -9.29 8.02
C ALA A 134 -15.51 -9.95 8.39
N LEU A 135 -15.16 -11.06 7.72
CA LEU A 135 -13.88 -11.72 7.93
C LEU A 135 -12.70 -10.81 7.55
N LEU A 136 -12.78 -10.16 6.38
CA LEU A 136 -11.73 -9.29 5.87
C LEU A 136 -11.51 -8.08 6.79
N MET A 137 -12.59 -7.43 7.24
CA MET A 137 -12.46 -6.29 8.16
C MET A 137 -11.93 -6.70 9.53
N THR A 138 -12.38 -7.84 10.06
CA THR A 138 -11.85 -8.36 11.33
C THR A 138 -10.35 -8.61 11.21
N ALA A 139 -9.91 -9.28 10.14
CA ALA A 139 -8.50 -9.53 9.88
C ALA A 139 -7.70 -8.23 9.73
N LEU A 140 -8.23 -7.26 8.98
CA LEU A 140 -7.61 -5.95 8.80
C LEU A 140 -7.41 -5.25 10.15
N GLU A 141 -8.47 -5.10 10.93
CA GLU A 141 -8.49 -4.41 12.23
C GLU A 141 -7.61 -5.09 13.30
N LYS A 142 -7.44 -6.41 13.23
CA LYS A 142 -6.52 -7.14 14.10
C LYS A 142 -5.05 -6.96 13.71
N LYS A 143 -4.78 -6.77 12.42
CA LYS A 143 -3.42 -6.62 11.88
C LYS A 143 -2.88 -5.19 12.00
N GLY A 144 -3.72 -4.19 11.73
CA GLY A 144 -3.33 -2.78 11.72
C GLY A 144 -3.81 -2.01 12.95
N ASN A 145 -3.17 -0.86 13.20
CA ASN A 145 -3.61 0.07 14.24
C ASN A 145 -4.39 1.23 13.60
N PHE A 146 -5.71 1.12 13.57
CA PHE A 146 -6.56 2.11 12.91
C PHE A 146 -7.06 3.16 13.91
N PRO A 147 -7.03 4.46 13.56
CA PRO A 147 -7.60 5.48 14.41
C PRO A 147 -9.12 5.31 14.51
N LEU A 148 -9.68 5.78 15.62
CA LEU A 148 -11.13 5.94 15.73
C LEU A 148 -11.58 6.99 14.70
N ILE A 149 -12.33 6.55 13.71
CA ILE A 149 -12.92 7.42 12.70
C ILE A 149 -14.39 7.70 13.04
N ASN A 150 -14.82 8.95 12.90
CA ASN A 150 -16.24 9.28 12.94
C ASN A 150 -16.85 8.95 11.57
N ILE A 151 -17.48 7.78 11.47
CA ILE A 151 -18.05 7.29 10.21
C ILE A 151 -19.41 7.93 10.02
N LYS A 152 -19.58 8.66 8.92
CA LYS A 152 -20.91 8.94 8.39
C LYS A 152 -21.39 7.69 7.66
N PRO A 153 -22.42 6.97 8.15
CA PRO A 153 -22.87 5.74 7.51
C PRO A 153 -23.30 6.02 6.06
N ALA A 154 -22.87 5.16 5.14
CA ALA A 154 -23.38 5.15 3.80
C ALA A 154 -24.86 4.73 3.80
N ASP A 155 -25.65 5.32 2.90
CA ASP A 155 -27.03 4.94 2.66
C ASP A 155 -27.07 3.67 1.81
N ILE A 156 -27.12 2.51 2.48
CA ILE A 156 -27.20 1.19 1.84
C ILE A 156 -28.67 0.84 1.64
N LYS A 157 -29.12 0.76 0.39
CA LYS A 157 -30.55 0.58 0.06
C LYS A 157 -31.15 -0.76 0.47
N ASP A 158 -30.32 -1.76 0.69
CA ASP A 158 -30.66 -3.11 1.16
C ASP A 158 -30.04 -3.41 2.54
N ALA A 159 -29.86 -2.38 3.38
CA ALA A 159 -29.31 -2.52 4.73
C ALA A 159 -30.12 -3.46 5.64
N ASP A 160 -31.43 -3.59 5.39
CA ASP A 160 -32.34 -4.48 6.11
C ASP A 160 -32.01 -5.96 5.92
N GLN A 161 -31.29 -6.31 4.85
CA GLN A 161 -30.81 -7.66 4.60
C GLN A 161 -29.49 -7.96 5.32
N ILE A 162 -28.78 -6.95 5.84
CA ILE A 162 -27.48 -7.16 6.49
C ILE A 162 -27.71 -7.82 7.85
N THR A 163 -27.01 -8.93 8.10
CA THR A 163 -26.93 -9.53 9.43
C THR A 163 -26.41 -8.48 10.43
N PRO A 164 -27.13 -8.18 11.55
CA PRO A 164 -26.81 -7.08 12.45
C PRO A 164 -25.35 -7.01 12.90
N GLU A 165 -24.75 -8.16 13.17
CA GLU A 165 -23.36 -8.31 13.61
C GLU A 165 -22.34 -7.84 12.56
N TYR A 166 -22.71 -7.84 11.28
CA TYR A 166 -21.84 -7.43 10.18
C TYR A 166 -22.01 -5.96 9.77
N GLN A 167 -23.06 -5.27 10.25
CA GLN A 167 -23.37 -3.89 9.84
C GLN A 167 -22.19 -2.94 10.02
N GLY A 168 -21.54 -2.99 11.19
CA GLY A 168 -20.41 -2.12 11.51
C GLY A 168 -19.20 -2.38 10.60
N ALA A 169 -18.89 -3.65 10.32
CA ALA A 169 -17.81 -4.04 9.44
C ALA A 169 -18.05 -3.54 8.01
N LEU A 170 -19.25 -3.77 7.47
CA LEU A 170 -19.57 -3.38 6.09
C LEU A 170 -19.61 -1.86 5.90
N GLN A 171 -20.11 -1.11 6.88
CA GLN A 171 -20.04 0.35 6.86
C GLN A 171 -18.59 0.86 6.84
N ARG A 172 -17.69 0.23 7.61
CA ARG A 172 -16.26 0.54 7.58
C ARG A 172 -15.61 0.21 6.25
N MET A 173 -15.97 -0.92 5.62
CA MET A 173 -15.47 -1.24 4.28
C MET A 173 -15.82 -0.16 3.26
N LEU A 174 -17.03 0.37 3.31
CA LEU A 174 -17.45 1.46 2.42
C LEU A 174 -16.70 2.76 2.75
N ALA A 175 -16.54 3.09 4.03
CA ALA A 175 -15.81 4.27 4.46
C ALA A 175 -14.33 4.26 4.03
N TYR A 176 -13.68 3.10 4.15
CA TYR A 176 -12.30 2.88 3.70
C TYR A 176 -12.16 2.62 2.20
N LYS A 177 -13.27 2.63 1.44
CA LYS A 177 -13.30 2.33 0.00
C LYS A 177 -12.73 0.95 -0.35
N ILE A 178 -12.88 -0.01 0.57
CA ILE A 178 -12.55 -1.42 0.36
C ILE A 178 -13.59 -2.06 -0.57
N ALA A 179 -14.86 -1.77 -0.31
CA ALA A 179 -16.00 -2.14 -1.14
C ALA A 179 -16.71 -0.89 -1.66
N ALA A 180 -17.57 -1.08 -2.66
CA ALA A 180 -18.46 -0.05 -3.19
C ALA A 180 -19.88 -0.62 -3.34
N LEU A 181 -20.86 0.28 -3.27
CA LEU A 181 -22.25 -0.02 -3.63
C LEU A 181 -22.39 -0.09 -5.16
N ASP A 182 -23.37 -0.85 -5.62
CA ASP A 182 -23.72 -0.87 -7.05
C ASP A 182 -24.39 0.45 -7.49
N ASN A 183 -24.70 0.56 -8.78
CA ASN A 183 -25.36 1.74 -9.35
C ASN A 183 -26.75 2.03 -8.77
N ASN A 184 -27.36 1.07 -8.05
CA ASN A 184 -28.65 1.20 -7.38
C ASN A 184 -28.49 1.49 -5.87
N GLY A 185 -27.26 1.69 -5.38
CA GLY A 185 -26.96 1.92 -3.97
C GLY A 185 -27.09 0.66 -3.09
N LYS A 186 -26.99 -0.54 -3.68
CA LYS A 186 -27.11 -1.82 -2.96
C LYS A 186 -25.76 -2.46 -2.73
N LEU A 187 -25.64 -3.20 -1.63
CA LEU A 187 -24.48 -4.03 -1.32
C LEU A 187 -24.69 -5.50 -1.74
N SER A 188 -25.94 -5.95 -1.82
CA SER A 188 -26.35 -7.35 -2.03
C SER A 188 -25.74 -8.31 -0.99
N PRO A 189 -25.91 -8.06 0.33
CA PRO A 189 -25.13 -8.72 1.39
C PRO A 189 -25.25 -10.25 1.39
N LYS A 190 -26.41 -10.78 1.00
CA LYS A 190 -26.70 -12.23 0.95
C LYS A 190 -26.27 -12.92 -0.36
N ALA A 191 -25.86 -12.16 -1.37
CA ALA A 191 -25.33 -12.73 -2.60
C ALA A 191 -23.96 -13.36 -2.33
N GLU A 192 -23.63 -14.42 -3.08
CA GLU A 192 -22.28 -14.99 -3.08
C GLU A 192 -21.30 -13.97 -3.65
N ILE A 193 -20.12 -13.86 -3.04
CA ILE A 193 -19.05 -13.02 -3.58
C ILE A 193 -18.32 -13.78 -4.70
N THR A 194 -17.99 -13.08 -5.78
CA THR A 194 -17.18 -13.66 -6.85
C THR A 194 -15.69 -13.63 -6.51
N ARG A 195 -14.90 -14.47 -7.18
CA ARG A 195 -13.44 -14.55 -6.99
C ARG A 195 -12.75 -13.22 -7.31
N GLY A 196 -13.19 -12.52 -8.36
CA GLY A 196 -12.66 -11.20 -8.74
C GLY A 196 -12.98 -10.12 -7.72
N GLU A 197 -14.21 -10.12 -7.17
CA GLU A 197 -14.60 -9.17 -6.13
C GLU A 197 -13.85 -9.42 -4.82
N ALA A 198 -13.71 -10.68 -4.41
CA ALA A 198 -12.91 -11.07 -3.25
C ALA A 198 -11.46 -10.58 -3.39
N ALA A 199 -10.83 -10.81 -4.54
CA ALA A 199 -9.48 -10.31 -4.83
C ALA A 199 -9.42 -8.77 -4.78
N THR A 200 -10.41 -8.09 -5.37
CA THR A 200 -10.47 -6.63 -5.37
C THR A 200 -10.58 -6.05 -3.95
N TRP A 201 -11.45 -6.64 -3.12
CA TRP A 201 -11.62 -6.20 -1.74
C TRP A 201 -10.36 -6.45 -0.90
N VAL A 202 -9.72 -7.61 -1.06
CA VAL A 202 -8.44 -7.91 -0.38
C VAL A 202 -7.35 -6.94 -0.80
N TYR A 203 -7.23 -6.63 -2.09
CA TYR A 203 -6.27 -5.66 -2.60
C TYR A 203 -6.50 -4.26 -2.01
N ASN A 204 -7.76 -3.81 -1.97
CA ASN A 204 -8.09 -2.51 -1.39
C ASN A 204 -7.81 -2.49 0.12
N ALA A 205 -8.13 -3.56 0.84
CA ALA A 205 -7.81 -3.70 2.25
C ALA A 205 -6.29 -3.70 2.50
N SER A 206 -5.48 -4.34 1.65
CA SER A 206 -4.02 -4.29 1.78
C SER A 206 -3.49 -2.87 1.60
N LYS A 207 -4.03 -2.10 0.63
CA LYS A 207 -3.67 -0.68 0.47
C LYS A 207 -4.01 0.16 1.71
N VAL A 208 -5.17 -0.11 2.31
CA VAL A 208 -5.59 0.55 3.56
C VAL A 208 -4.64 0.18 4.69
N LEU A 209 -4.27 -1.10 4.82
CA LEU A 209 -3.31 -1.57 5.82
C LEU A 209 -1.95 -0.90 5.62
N ASP A 210 -1.42 -0.88 4.40
CA ASP A 210 -0.13 -0.28 4.08
C ASP A 210 -0.14 1.19 4.48
N ALA A 211 -1.17 1.95 4.10
CA ALA A 211 -1.31 3.36 4.47
C ALA A 211 -1.34 3.63 5.99
N HIS A 212 -1.73 2.65 6.81
CA HIS A 212 -1.85 2.79 8.27
C HIS A 212 -0.78 2.00 9.06
N THR A 213 0.04 1.20 8.38
CA THR A 213 1.21 0.50 8.93
C THR A 213 2.53 1.13 8.53
N GLN A 214 2.51 2.09 7.59
CA GLN A 214 3.53 3.12 7.53
C GLN A 214 3.53 3.81 8.90
N VAL A 215 4.45 3.40 9.78
CA VAL A 215 5.00 4.31 10.79
C VAL A 215 5.29 5.58 10.00
N PRO A 216 4.70 6.74 10.31
CA PRO A 216 5.12 7.97 9.65
C PRO A 216 6.64 7.97 9.81
N ALA A 217 7.37 7.89 8.68
CA ALA A 217 8.82 7.81 8.69
C ALA A 217 9.26 8.85 9.72
N PRO A 218 10.03 8.48 10.76
CA PRO A 218 10.30 9.37 11.88
C PRO A 218 10.63 10.71 11.28
N THR A 219 9.73 11.70 11.48
CA THR A 219 9.86 12.99 10.79
C THR A 219 11.16 13.54 11.31
N GLU A 220 12.20 13.37 10.51
CA GLU A 220 13.53 13.65 10.98
C GLU A 220 13.57 15.15 11.18
N THR A 221 13.61 15.57 12.45
CA THR A 221 13.46 16.98 12.79
C THR A 221 14.69 17.73 12.31
N VAL A 222 14.51 18.55 11.28
CA VAL A 222 15.55 19.46 10.79
C VAL A 222 15.60 20.68 11.70
N ALA A 223 16.76 20.92 12.30
CA ALA A 223 16.99 22.11 13.11
C ALA A 223 17.16 23.34 12.21
N VAL A 224 16.46 24.42 12.55
CA VAL A 224 16.55 25.73 11.85
C VAL A 224 17.35 26.68 12.74
N ASN A 225 18.57 27.01 12.33
CA ASN A 225 19.37 28.04 12.99
C ASN A 225 19.36 29.33 12.16
N VAL A 226 19.09 30.46 12.81
CA VAL A 226 19.00 31.77 12.15
C VAL A 226 20.07 32.70 12.72
N GLU A 227 20.99 33.12 11.88
CA GLU A 227 22.08 34.04 12.22
C GLU A 227 21.84 35.37 11.49
N LYS A 228 21.85 36.49 12.22
CA LYS A 228 21.78 37.82 11.62
C LYS A 228 23.07 38.10 10.85
N VAL A 229 22.95 38.42 9.56
CA VAL A 229 24.10 38.81 8.71
C VAL A 229 24.16 40.31 8.53
N SER A 230 23.01 40.94 8.32
CA SER A 230 22.85 42.40 8.22
C SER A 230 21.48 42.82 8.77
N ASP A 231 21.16 44.11 8.73
CA ASP A 231 19.85 44.61 9.16
C ASP A 231 18.69 44.07 8.30
N ASP A 232 18.95 43.74 7.03
CA ASP A 232 17.93 43.30 6.08
C ASP A 232 17.96 41.80 5.77
N VAL A 233 19.00 41.07 6.19
CA VAL A 233 19.24 39.67 5.78
C VAL A 233 19.66 38.79 6.97
N ASN A 234 18.99 37.64 7.07
CA ASN A 234 19.35 36.53 7.94
C ASN A 234 19.91 35.37 7.11
N LYS A 235 20.96 34.71 7.62
CA LYS A 235 21.42 33.40 7.14
C LYS A 235 20.66 32.32 7.90
N VAL A 236 20.08 31.38 7.17
CA VAL A 236 19.35 30.25 7.72
C VAL A 236 20.11 28.98 7.41
N THR A 237 20.47 28.23 8.45
CA THR A 237 21.12 26.93 8.34
C THR A 237 20.13 25.84 8.75
N LEU A 238 19.79 24.97 7.81
CA LEU A 238 19.06 23.73 8.07
C LEU A 238 20.06 22.65 8.41
N SER A 239 19.94 22.05 9.60
CA SER A 239 20.81 20.98 10.06
C SER A 239 20.01 19.71 10.30
N ARG A 240 20.46 18.62 9.70
CA ARG A 240 19.99 17.27 10.00
C ARG A 240 20.72 16.76 11.25
N GLU A 241 20.11 15.87 12.01
CA GLU A 241 20.78 15.22 13.15
C GLU A 241 22.08 14.52 12.72
N THR A 242 22.98 14.28 13.67
CA THR A 242 24.27 13.61 13.41
C THR A 242 24.05 12.21 12.82
N LYS A 243 24.77 11.89 11.73
CA LYS A 243 24.68 10.65 10.96
C LYS A 243 25.95 9.82 11.04
N PRO A 244 25.84 8.47 10.99
CA PRO A 244 26.97 7.57 11.25
C PRO A 244 28.00 7.48 10.12
N THR A 245 27.66 7.89 8.89
CA THR A 245 28.55 7.83 7.73
C THR A 245 28.50 9.13 6.92
N GLY A 246 29.47 9.31 6.03
CA GLY A 246 29.31 10.21 4.88
C GLY A 246 28.20 9.69 3.95
N GLY A 247 27.59 10.56 3.15
CA GLY A 247 26.56 10.19 2.16
C GLY A 247 25.13 10.57 2.54
N TYR A 248 24.89 10.96 3.79
CA TYR A 248 23.65 11.64 4.17
C TYR A 248 23.72 13.13 3.78
N GLY A 249 22.62 13.66 3.27
CA GLY A 249 22.50 15.04 2.82
C GLY A 249 21.18 15.69 3.22
N ILE A 250 21.15 17.01 3.11
CA ILE A 250 19.96 17.85 3.13
C ILE A 250 20.12 18.88 2.01
N GLU A 251 19.07 19.08 1.23
CA GLU A 251 19.05 20.00 0.09
C GLU A 251 17.87 20.95 0.25
N ILE A 252 18.10 22.25 0.12
CA ILE A 252 17.01 23.24 0.05
C ILE A 252 16.49 23.26 -1.37
N THR A 253 15.21 22.94 -1.56
CA THR A 253 14.59 22.85 -2.88
C THR A 253 13.79 24.09 -3.24
N GLY A 254 13.47 24.96 -2.28
CA GLY A 254 12.69 26.17 -2.54
C GLY A 254 12.49 27.03 -1.30
N ILE A 255 12.06 28.27 -1.53
CA ILE A 255 11.65 29.19 -0.48
C ILE A 255 10.36 29.87 -0.93
N GLN A 256 9.35 29.83 -0.08
CA GLN A 256 8.09 30.53 -0.28
C GLN A 256 7.90 31.58 0.80
N PHE A 257 7.66 32.82 0.39
CA PHE A 257 7.37 33.93 1.29
C PHE A 257 5.86 34.06 1.45
N GLY A 258 5.35 33.80 2.64
CA GLY A 258 3.94 33.91 2.97
C GLY A 258 3.55 35.32 3.41
N GLU A 259 2.29 35.69 3.19
CA GLU A 259 1.70 36.92 3.72
C GLU A 259 1.55 36.87 5.25
N ASP A 260 1.69 35.69 5.85
CA ASP A 260 1.71 35.43 7.28
C ASP A 260 3.04 35.83 7.97
N GLY A 261 4.02 36.34 7.20
CA GLY A 261 5.32 36.75 7.69
C GLY A 261 6.33 35.61 7.83
N ASN A 262 6.01 34.40 7.35
CA ASN A 262 6.94 33.27 7.32
C ASN A 262 7.66 33.16 5.97
N ALA A 263 8.92 32.76 6.02
CA ALA A 263 9.66 32.25 4.86
C ALA A 263 9.77 30.74 5.02
N VAL A 264 8.94 29.99 4.29
CA VAL A 264 8.91 28.54 4.29
C VAL A 264 10.02 28.02 3.40
N ILE A 265 11.01 27.38 3.99
CA ILE A 265 12.17 26.80 3.31
C ILE A 265 11.89 25.31 3.10
N SER A 266 11.57 24.94 1.87
CA SER A 266 11.33 23.55 1.49
C SER A 266 12.64 22.79 1.34
N TYR A 267 12.72 21.58 1.88
CA TYR A 267 13.92 20.76 1.81
C TYR A 267 13.65 19.30 1.47
N LYS A 268 14.67 18.65 0.92
CA LYS A 268 14.73 17.21 0.68
C LYS A 268 15.90 16.60 1.46
N LEU A 269 15.65 15.46 2.10
CA LEU A 269 16.70 14.65 2.72
C LEU A 269 17.25 13.65 1.70
N VAL A 270 18.57 13.50 1.70
CA VAL A 270 19.27 12.55 0.83
C VAL A 270 19.89 11.48 1.72
N ASP A 271 19.58 10.22 1.45
CA ASP A 271 20.17 9.08 2.14
C ASP A 271 21.18 8.39 1.21
N PRO A 272 22.26 7.81 1.75
CA PRO A 272 23.22 7.07 0.95
C PRO A 272 22.57 5.85 0.30
N ALA A 273 23.03 5.49 -0.91
CA ALA A 273 22.61 4.25 -1.55
C ALA A 273 23.05 3.04 -0.69
N PRO A 274 22.27 1.94 -0.66
CA PRO A 274 22.56 0.77 0.18
C PRO A 274 23.94 0.12 -0.04
N ASP A 275 24.52 0.30 -1.22
CA ASP A 275 25.81 -0.24 -1.69
C ASP A 275 26.92 0.81 -1.80
N ALA A 276 26.65 2.06 -1.38
CA ALA A 276 27.65 3.13 -1.46
C ALA A 276 28.79 2.89 -0.46
N MET A 277 30.04 2.87 -0.96
CA MET A 277 31.23 2.87 -0.13
C MET A 277 31.43 4.24 0.53
N ASN A 278 30.71 4.47 1.63
CA ASN A 278 30.80 5.70 2.39
C ASN A 278 31.89 5.64 3.46
N VAL A 279 32.50 6.79 3.72
CA VAL A 279 33.43 6.93 4.84
C VAL A 279 32.68 6.79 6.16
N GLN A 280 33.15 5.91 7.06
CA GLN A 280 32.59 5.74 8.40
C GLN A 280 33.06 6.88 9.31
N VAL A 281 32.39 8.01 9.21
CA VAL A 281 32.63 9.19 10.04
C VAL A 281 31.29 9.81 10.40
N ILE A 282 31.17 10.25 11.66
CA ILE A 282 29.97 10.95 12.11
C ILE A 282 29.91 12.31 11.42
N THR A 283 28.84 12.58 10.68
CA THR A 283 28.61 13.85 9.96
C THR A 283 27.35 14.53 10.43
N GLU A 284 27.25 15.85 10.27
CA GLU A 284 26.01 16.61 10.51
C GLU A 284 25.64 17.31 9.19
N PRO A 285 24.74 16.73 8.37
CA PRO A 285 24.40 17.31 7.08
C PRO A 285 23.73 18.68 7.23
N LYS A 286 24.21 19.67 6.47
CA LYS A 286 23.72 21.06 6.54
C LYS A 286 23.45 21.64 5.16
N ALA A 287 22.41 22.46 5.07
CA ALA A 287 22.12 23.32 3.92
C ALA A 287 21.91 24.76 4.40
N VAL A 288 22.31 25.73 3.56
CA VAL A 288 22.27 27.14 3.93
C VAL A 288 21.49 27.93 2.88
N THR A 289 20.66 28.84 3.34
CA THR A 289 20.04 29.88 2.50
C THR A 289 20.03 31.23 3.22
N TYR A 290 19.56 32.26 2.53
CA TYR A 290 19.42 33.61 3.06
C TYR A 290 17.99 34.09 2.84
N VAL A 291 17.40 34.66 3.90
CA VAL A 291 16.05 35.21 3.88
C VAL A 291 16.08 36.64 4.41
N SER A 292 15.14 37.48 3.97
CA SER A 292 15.03 38.82 4.53
C SER A 292 14.73 38.75 6.03
N SER A 293 15.34 39.66 6.81
CA SER A 293 15.15 39.76 8.26
C SER A 293 13.70 40.04 8.69
N LYS A 294 12.86 40.47 7.74
CA LYS A 294 11.42 40.71 7.93
C LYS A 294 10.61 39.42 8.06
N TYR A 295 11.14 38.27 7.62
CA TYR A 295 10.44 37.00 7.65
C TYR A 295 10.98 36.09 8.75
N LYS A 296 10.08 35.33 9.38
CA LYS A 296 10.45 34.22 10.27
C LYS A 296 10.74 32.97 9.42
N ALA A 297 11.95 32.45 9.51
CA ALA A 297 12.33 31.23 8.78
C ALA A 297 11.68 30.00 9.42
N VAL A 298 11.03 29.17 8.61
CA VAL A 298 10.49 27.86 8.99
C VAL A 298 10.89 26.83 7.92
N ALA A 299 11.03 25.57 8.29
CA ALA A 299 11.47 24.52 7.37
C ALA A 299 10.40 23.43 7.23
N GLU A 300 10.12 23.03 6.00
CA GLU A 300 9.13 22.00 5.69
C GLU A 300 9.68 20.99 4.66
N PRO A 301 9.37 19.70 4.77
CA PRO A 301 9.73 18.72 3.74
C PRO A 301 9.05 19.06 2.42
N SER A 302 9.77 18.95 1.31
CA SER A 302 9.18 19.08 -0.02
C SER A 302 8.17 17.96 -0.27
N ALA A 303 7.02 18.29 -0.88
CA ALA A 303 6.04 17.29 -1.29
C ALA A 303 6.69 16.26 -2.24
N LYS A 304 6.44 14.97 -1.98
CA LYS A 304 6.89 13.87 -2.84
C LYS A 304 6.12 13.82 -4.15
#